data_AF-A0A1C6K575-F1
#
_entry.id   AF-A0A1C6K575-F1
#
_cell.length_a   1.000
_cell.length_b   1.000
_cell.length_c   1.000
_cell.angle_alpha   90.00
_cell.angle_beta   90.00
_cell.angle_gamma   90.00
#
_symmetry.space_group_name_H-M   'P 1'
#
loop_
_entity.id
_entity.type
_entity.pdbx_description
1 polymer ?
#
loop_
_entity_poly.entity_id
_entity_poly.type
_entity_poly.pdbx_seq_one_letter_code
_entity_poly.pdbx_strand_id
1 'polypeptide(L)'
;MSSANKKHMQGGMNTTYSNVNTEDERNKKAEELLFQAWETAGYHGQPDEDYYPRTAQETRDMEDLLTQAEAAIDDPSDTELMEVMADTREVLEWSKQRHWTFAWWIIICVAIMGCYYFYQAGSEQDYVAKRQALTDEQVQTELSEAITRQQSYIDTYSQKLAVDTISEETRSLYEKYMENATEEIKELKAYNVETYKKHLVDRADAGVWRERWEAIWCFIWIVLYIFACRPRGYMITKRRREDKMATGLKKILFGIAGALVGAAGALYVTTTITKWSDGSKTRDDDSMIIYAMKFGLIALAVIIVLWAARIVIVIATLLGLLRNYDWKQLAKDPKAMLNDLK
;
A
#
# COMPACT_ATOMS: atom_id res chain seq x y z
N MET A 1 10.62 17.24 -4.43
CA MET A 1 9.67 18.31 -4.09
C MET A 1 10.44 19.62 -3.96
N SER A 2 9.95 20.71 -4.54
CA SER A 2 10.52 22.05 -4.36
C SER A 2 10.38 22.52 -2.90
N SER A 3 11.28 23.41 -2.43
CA SER A 3 11.24 23.99 -1.08
C SER A 3 9.93 24.73 -0.80
N ALA A 4 9.39 25.44 -1.79
CA ALA A 4 8.10 26.14 -1.69
C ALA A 4 6.93 25.17 -1.44
N ASN A 5 6.89 24.05 -2.16
CA ASN A 5 5.85 23.04 -1.94
C ASN A 5 5.95 22.42 -0.53
N LYS A 6 7.17 22.28 0.00
CA LYS A 6 7.39 21.82 1.37
C LYS A 6 6.89 22.83 2.42
N LYS A 7 7.06 24.14 2.18
CA LYS A 7 6.57 25.24 3.04
C LYS A 7 5.04 25.21 3.16
N HIS A 8 4.32 25.19 2.04
CA HIS A 8 2.85 25.11 2.05
C HIS A 8 2.34 23.79 2.64
N MET A 9 3.01 22.67 2.36
CA MET A 9 2.69 21.37 2.95
C MET A 9 2.91 21.31 4.47
N GLN A 10 3.80 22.12 5.03
CA GLN A 10 4.08 22.18 6.47
C GLN A 10 3.22 23.22 7.21
N GLY A 11 2.66 24.20 6.50
CA GLY A 11 1.84 25.23 7.13
C GLY A 11 2.70 26.27 7.81
N GLY A 12 3.42 27.04 6.99
CA GLY A 12 4.19 28.17 7.48
C GLY A 12 3.94 29.39 6.63
N MET A 13 2.72 29.91 6.65
CA MET A 13 2.52 31.30 6.25
C MET A 13 2.52 32.20 7.48
N ASN A 14 3.42 33.19 7.48
CA ASN A 14 3.50 34.18 8.54
C ASN A 14 2.46 35.29 8.27
N THR A 15 1.20 34.91 8.08
CA THR A 15 0.07 35.82 7.82
C THR A 15 -0.46 36.38 9.13
N THR A 16 0.43 36.91 9.96
CA THR A 16 0.05 37.50 11.24
C THR A 16 -0.51 38.90 10.96
N TYR A 17 -1.63 39.26 11.60
CA TYR A 17 -2.24 40.60 11.53
C TYR A 17 -1.25 41.76 11.76
N SER A 18 -0.10 41.49 12.37
CA SER A 18 0.97 42.44 12.67
C SER A 18 1.70 43.02 11.46
N ASN A 19 1.46 42.51 10.24
CA ASN A 19 2.24 42.86 9.06
C ASN A 19 1.52 43.82 8.09
N VAL A 20 0.33 44.32 8.44
CA VAL A 20 -0.42 45.28 7.61
C VAL A 20 -0.56 46.59 8.37
N ASN A 21 -0.19 47.71 7.74
CA ASN A 21 -0.24 49.03 8.33
C ASN A 21 -1.68 49.60 8.35
N THR A 22 -2.47 49.13 9.31
CA THR A 22 -3.91 49.50 9.46
C THR A 22 -4.19 50.98 9.77
N GLU A 23 -3.14 51.82 9.85
CA GLU A 23 -3.25 53.28 10.04
C GLU A 23 -3.28 54.06 8.71
N ASP A 24 -3.04 53.42 7.55
CA ASP A 24 -3.12 54.08 6.24
C ASP A 24 -4.57 54.18 5.72
N GLU A 25 -5.10 55.40 5.64
CA GLU A 25 -6.45 55.63 5.13
C GLU A 25 -6.57 55.41 3.61
N ARG A 26 -5.47 55.43 2.84
CA ARG A 26 -5.52 55.30 1.37
C ARG A 26 -5.89 53.90 0.91
N ASN A 27 -5.33 52.88 1.54
CA ASN A 27 -5.54 51.47 1.16
C ASN A 27 -6.56 50.73 2.03
N LYS A 28 -7.20 51.41 2.99
CA LYS A 28 -8.14 50.83 3.94
C LYS A 28 -9.20 49.90 3.33
N LYS A 29 -9.74 50.25 2.15
CA LYS A 29 -10.73 49.41 1.47
C LYS A 29 -10.13 48.10 0.94
N ALA A 30 -8.90 48.13 0.43
CA ALA A 30 -8.18 46.95 -0.01
C ALA A 30 -7.84 46.04 1.19
N GLU A 31 -7.43 46.64 2.32
CA GLU A 31 -7.19 45.91 3.57
C GLU A 31 -8.47 45.23 4.11
N GLU A 32 -9.60 45.94 4.15
CA GLU A 32 -10.88 45.37 4.60
C GLU A 32 -11.30 44.16 3.75
N LEU A 33 -11.12 44.23 2.43
CA LEU A 33 -11.43 43.13 1.51
C LEU A 33 -10.46 41.95 1.66
N LEU A 34 -9.18 42.23 1.89
CA LEU A 34 -8.16 41.22 2.18
C LEU A 34 -8.48 40.50 3.51
N PHE A 35 -8.86 41.23 4.55
CA PHE A 35 -9.28 40.64 5.81
C PHE A 35 -10.55 39.79 5.65
N GLN A 36 -11.55 40.24 4.88
CA GLN A 36 -12.71 39.41 4.55
C GLN A 36 -12.32 38.13 3.80
N ALA A 37 -11.34 38.21 2.89
CA ALA A 37 -10.81 37.04 2.19
C ALA A 37 -10.17 36.05 3.20
N TRP A 38 -9.45 36.55 4.19
CA TRP A 38 -8.87 35.72 5.25
C TRP A 38 -9.91 35.17 6.22
N GLU A 39 -10.94 35.93 6.58
CA GLU A 39 -12.06 35.43 7.39
C GLU A 39 -12.81 34.30 6.67
N THR A 40 -12.93 34.40 5.35
CA THR A 40 -13.46 33.32 4.49
C THR A 40 -12.60 32.06 4.60
N ALA A 41 -11.28 32.20 4.72
CA ALA A 41 -10.34 31.10 4.96
C ALA A 41 -10.19 30.71 6.44
N GLY A 42 -10.64 31.54 7.39
CA GLY A 42 -10.32 31.38 8.80
C GLY A 42 -11.18 32.17 9.79
N TYR A 43 -12.13 31.46 10.39
CA TYR A 43 -12.07 31.22 11.83
C TYR A 43 -12.55 29.79 12.16
N HIS A 44 -11.62 28.92 12.56
CA HIS A 44 -11.92 27.59 13.12
C HIS A 44 -11.43 27.42 14.58
N GLY A 45 -11.04 28.52 15.23
CA GLY A 45 -10.95 28.59 16.70
C GLY A 45 -9.64 28.17 17.36
N GLN A 46 -8.47 28.32 16.72
CA GLN A 46 -7.18 28.17 17.43
C GLN A 46 -6.17 29.29 17.09
N PRO A 47 -5.49 29.85 18.11
CA PRO A 47 -4.32 30.72 17.90
C PRO A 47 -3.26 29.97 17.09
N ASP A 48 -2.57 30.68 16.18
CA ASP A 48 -1.43 30.19 15.39
C ASP A 48 -1.73 29.22 14.22
N GLU A 49 -2.96 29.17 13.69
CA GLU A 49 -3.23 28.47 12.42
C GLU A 49 -3.13 29.42 11.20
N ASP A 50 -2.38 29.01 10.17
CA ASP A 50 -2.31 29.71 8.88
C ASP A 50 -3.70 29.84 8.19
N TYR A 51 -3.93 30.97 7.50
CA TYR A 51 -5.12 31.21 6.67
C TYR A 51 -5.05 30.47 5.33
N TYR A 52 -5.44 29.19 5.34
CA TYR A 52 -5.61 28.41 4.10
C TYR A 52 -7.08 28.01 3.91
N PRO A 53 -7.63 28.16 2.69
CA PRO A 53 -8.95 27.64 2.39
C PRO A 53 -8.97 26.11 2.54
N ARG A 54 -10.11 25.57 2.98
CA ARG A 54 -10.35 24.14 3.23
C ARG A 54 -11.39 23.54 2.28
N THR A 55 -12.09 24.39 1.53
CA THR A 55 -13.06 23.95 0.51
C THR A 55 -12.87 24.66 -0.82
N ALA A 56 -13.41 24.06 -1.89
CA ALA A 56 -13.41 24.67 -3.21
C ALA A 56 -14.22 25.98 -3.25
N GLN A 57 -15.24 26.09 -2.38
CA GLN A 57 -16.07 27.29 -2.27
C GLN A 57 -15.30 28.41 -1.58
N GLU A 58 -14.70 28.14 -0.42
CA GLU A 58 -13.82 29.10 0.27
C GLU A 58 -12.68 29.58 -0.62
N THR A 59 -12.09 28.69 -1.42
CA THR A 59 -11.02 29.06 -2.36
C THR A 59 -11.51 30.04 -3.43
N ARG A 60 -12.75 29.90 -3.91
CA ARG A 60 -13.35 30.80 -4.91
C ARG A 60 -13.73 32.13 -4.29
N ASP A 61 -14.42 32.09 -3.14
CA ASP A 61 -14.89 33.29 -2.45
C ASP A 61 -13.70 34.16 -2.01
N MET A 62 -12.64 33.53 -1.51
CA MET A 62 -11.38 34.20 -1.16
C MET A 62 -10.65 34.75 -2.41
N GLU A 63 -10.70 34.06 -3.56
CA GLU A 63 -10.15 34.57 -4.82
C GLU A 63 -10.91 35.78 -5.35
N ASP A 64 -12.24 35.78 -5.26
CA ASP A 64 -13.08 36.90 -5.67
C ASP A 64 -12.85 38.12 -4.76
N LEU A 65 -12.72 37.92 -3.45
CA LEU A 65 -12.42 38.97 -2.48
C LEU A 65 -11.01 39.54 -2.66
N LEU A 66 -10.00 38.68 -2.88
CA LEU A 66 -8.63 39.13 -3.14
C LEU A 66 -8.54 39.93 -4.44
N THR A 67 -9.27 39.52 -5.48
CA THR A 67 -9.32 40.26 -6.76
C THR A 67 -9.99 41.63 -6.59
N GLN A 68 -11.03 41.72 -5.75
CA GLN A 68 -11.63 43.00 -5.39
C GLN A 68 -10.70 43.88 -4.55
N ALA A 69 -9.93 43.28 -3.64
CA ALA A 69 -8.92 43.98 -2.86
C ALA A 69 -7.84 44.57 -3.77
N GLU A 70 -7.32 43.79 -4.74
CA GLU A 70 -6.30 44.26 -5.69
C GLU A 70 -6.80 45.41 -6.55
N ALA A 71 -8.07 45.40 -6.93
CA ALA A 71 -8.71 46.47 -7.68
C ALA A 71 -8.99 47.73 -6.83
N ALA A 72 -8.97 47.62 -5.50
CA ALA A 72 -9.25 48.70 -4.56
C ALA A 72 -8.00 49.39 -4.01
N ILE A 73 -6.80 48.97 -4.44
CA ILE A 73 -5.52 49.58 -4.05
C ILE A 73 -5.42 50.99 -4.66
N ASP A 74 -5.22 51.99 -3.80
CA ASP A 74 -5.07 53.40 -4.20
C ASP A 74 -3.59 53.83 -4.17
N ASP A 75 -2.79 53.30 -3.24
CA ASP A 75 -1.35 53.56 -3.11
C ASP A 75 -0.50 52.28 -3.26
N PRO A 76 0.09 52.02 -4.44
CA PRO A 76 0.95 50.86 -4.68
C PRO A 76 2.32 50.94 -3.97
N SER A 77 2.65 52.04 -3.29
CA SER A 77 3.93 52.18 -2.58
C SER A 77 3.95 51.49 -1.21
N ASP A 78 2.78 51.05 -0.73
CA ASP A 78 2.65 50.21 0.45
C ASP A 78 3.17 48.79 0.15
N THR A 79 4.47 48.60 0.36
CA THR A 79 5.14 47.33 0.11
C THR A 79 4.66 46.21 1.02
N GLU A 80 4.18 46.53 2.23
CA GLU A 80 3.71 45.54 3.19
C GLU A 80 2.38 44.94 2.73
N LEU A 81 1.42 45.78 2.34
CA LEU A 81 0.15 45.32 1.77
C LEU A 81 0.38 44.52 0.47
N MET A 82 1.24 45.03 -0.43
CA MET A 82 1.52 44.35 -1.70
C MET A 82 2.16 42.97 -1.51
N GLU A 83 3.10 42.84 -0.56
CA GLU A 83 3.74 41.55 -0.24
C GLU A 83 2.70 40.56 0.31
N VAL A 84 1.85 41.01 1.24
CA VAL A 84 0.81 40.19 1.86
C VAL A 84 -0.26 39.74 0.84
N MET A 85 -0.62 40.58 -0.12
CA MET A 85 -1.54 40.22 -1.20
C MET A 85 -0.94 39.22 -2.17
N ALA A 86 0.34 39.41 -2.54
CA ALA A 86 1.07 38.46 -3.38
C ALA A 86 1.21 37.08 -2.71
N ASP A 87 1.52 37.07 -1.42
CA ASP A 87 1.53 35.87 -0.58
C ASP A 87 0.14 35.19 -0.59
N THR A 88 -0.92 35.95 -0.31
CA THR A 88 -2.30 35.42 -0.29
C THR A 88 -2.68 34.82 -1.66
N ARG A 89 -2.24 35.45 -2.76
CA ARG A 89 -2.42 34.94 -4.12
C ARG A 89 -1.66 33.62 -4.35
N GLU A 90 -0.42 33.51 -3.90
CA GLU A 90 0.37 32.27 -3.95
C GLU A 90 -0.35 31.13 -3.20
N VAL A 91 -0.93 31.40 -2.03
CA VAL A 91 -1.72 30.40 -1.28
C VAL A 91 -2.93 29.92 -2.05
N LEU A 92 -3.67 30.83 -2.69
CA LEU A 92 -4.83 30.47 -3.50
C LEU A 92 -4.44 29.64 -4.71
N GLU A 93 -3.37 30.02 -5.42
CA GLU A 93 -2.86 29.25 -6.55
C GLU A 93 -2.41 27.86 -6.12
N TRP A 94 -1.64 27.74 -5.03
CA TRP A 94 -1.25 26.47 -4.47
C TRP A 94 -2.45 25.63 -4.03
N SER A 95 -3.45 26.26 -3.41
CA SER A 95 -4.67 25.61 -2.91
C SER A 95 -5.52 25.02 -4.04
N LYS A 96 -5.57 25.70 -5.20
CA LYS A 96 -6.26 25.22 -6.41
C LYS A 96 -5.51 24.07 -7.09
N GLN A 97 -4.19 24.08 -7.06
CA GLN A 97 -3.36 23.06 -7.69
C GLN A 97 -3.43 21.69 -6.99
N ARG A 98 -3.21 20.63 -7.77
CA ARG A 98 -3.14 19.25 -7.27
C ARG A 98 -1.70 18.86 -6.91
N HIS A 99 -1.52 18.32 -5.71
CA HIS A 99 -0.20 17.96 -5.19
C HIS A 99 -0.10 16.47 -4.88
N TRP A 100 1.07 15.90 -5.14
CA TRP A 100 1.35 14.50 -4.83
C TRP A 100 1.60 14.33 -3.33
N THR A 101 0.78 13.51 -2.66
CA THR A 101 0.89 13.24 -1.22
C THR A 101 1.08 11.76 -0.88
N PHE A 102 1.43 10.94 -1.86
CA PHE A 102 1.64 9.50 -1.66
C PHE A 102 2.87 9.20 -0.80
N ALA A 103 2.85 8.04 -0.14
CA ALA A 103 3.96 7.58 0.68
C ALA A 103 4.88 6.65 -0.12
N TRP A 104 6.12 7.07 -0.32
CA TRP A 104 7.13 6.31 -1.09
C TRP A 104 7.38 4.89 -0.58
N TRP A 105 7.31 4.68 0.75
CA TRP A 105 7.54 3.35 1.32
C TRP A 105 6.51 2.32 0.83
N ILE A 106 5.24 2.73 0.59
CA ILE A 106 4.20 1.86 0.04
C ILE A 106 4.57 1.45 -1.38
N ILE A 107 4.97 2.41 -2.21
CA ILE A 107 5.38 2.17 -3.60
C ILE A 107 6.56 1.21 -3.65
N ILE A 108 7.60 1.46 -2.85
CA ILE A 108 8.81 0.64 -2.81
C ILE A 108 8.47 -0.79 -2.36
N CYS A 109 7.70 -0.95 -1.28
CA CYS A 109 7.32 -2.27 -0.78
C CYS A 109 6.50 -3.06 -1.80
N VAL A 110 5.52 -2.43 -2.45
CA VAL A 110 4.68 -3.08 -3.46
C VAL A 110 5.48 -3.37 -4.74
N ALA A 111 6.43 -2.53 -5.12
CA ALA A 111 7.30 -2.75 -6.27
C ALA A 111 8.24 -3.95 -6.02
N ILE A 112 8.82 -4.07 -4.83
CA ILE A 112 9.64 -5.23 -4.43
C ILE A 112 8.82 -6.52 -4.57
N MET A 113 7.57 -6.52 -4.09
CA MET A 113 6.67 -7.67 -4.25
C MET A 113 6.36 -7.97 -5.73
N GLY A 114 6.08 -6.95 -6.54
CA GLY A 114 5.86 -7.12 -7.98
C GLY A 114 7.07 -7.75 -8.69
N CYS A 115 8.28 -7.29 -8.37
CA CYS A 115 9.52 -7.87 -8.88
C CYS A 115 9.72 -9.32 -8.39
N TYR A 116 9.41 -9.60 -7.12
CA TYR A 116 9.48 -10.95 -6.57
C TYR A 116 8.55 -11.92 -7.31
N TYR A 117 7.31 -11.52 -7.60
CA TYR A 117 6.37 -12.34 -8.36
C TYR A 117 6.81 -12.55 -9.81
N PHE A 118 7.41 -11.55 -10.47
CA PHE A 118 8.00 -11.76 -11.79
C PHE A 118 9.19 -12.73 -11.76
N TYR A 119 10.04 -12.66 -10.74
CA TYR A 119 11.12 -13.61 -10.53
C TYR A 119 10.57 -15.04 -10.33
N GLN A 120 9.54 -15.19 -9.49
CA GLN A 120 8.90 -16.47 -9.25
C GLN A 120 8.24 -17.04 -10.52
N ALA A 121 7.57 -16.20 -11.31
CA ALA A 121 7.03 -16.59 -12.61
C ALA A 121 8.11 -17.10 -13.58
N GLY A 122 9.32 -16.53 -13.54
CA GLY A 122 10.47 -17.03 -14.30
C GLY A 122 10.88 -18.44 -13.85
N SER A 123 10.97 -18.67 -12.53
CA SER A 123 11.29 -20.00 -12.00
C SER A 123 10.21 -21.06 -12.29
N GLU A 124 8.94 -20.67 -12.30
CA GLU A 124 7.83 -21.53 -12.70
C GLU A 124 7.86 -21.82 -14.21
N GLN A 125 8.35 -20.89 -15.03
CA GLN A 125 8.51 -21.10 -16.46
C GLN A 125 9.59 -22.17 -16.75
N ASP A 126 10.65 -22.22 -15.95
CA ASP A 126 11.62 -23.32 -16.00
C ASP A 126 10.97 -24.66 -15.61
N TYR A 127 10.02 -24.65 -14.67
CA TYR A 127 9.24 -25.83 -14.31
C TYR A 127 8.32 -26.30 -15.44
N VAL A 128 7.65 -25.39 -16.15
CA VAL A 128 6.90 -25.70 -17.38
C VAL A 128 7.80 -26.36 -18.41
N ALA A 129 8.99 -25.82 -18.66
CA ALA A 129 9.94 -26.40 -19.60
C ALA A 129 10.33 -27.83 -19.22
N LYS A 130 10.52 -28.10 -17.92
CA LYS A 130 10.75 -29.46 -17.41
C LYS A 130 9.57 -30.39 -17.66
N ARG A 131 8.32 -29.91 -17.49
CA ARG A 131 7.11 -30.70 -17.79
C ARG A 131 6.95 -30.99 -19.29
N GLN A 132 7.28 -30.03 -20.15
CA GLN A 132 7.26 -30.23 -21.60
C GLN A 132 8.31 -31.25 -22.07
N ALA A 133 9.48 -31.27 -21.41
CA ALA A 133 10.58 -32.15 -21.73
C ALA A 133 10.40 -33.61 -21.26
N LEU A 134 9.35 -33.93 -20.49
CA LEU A 134 9.09 -35.29 -20.05
C LEU A 134 8.87 -36.24 -21.24
N THR A 135 9.48 -37.43 -21.16
CA THR A 135 9.25 -38.51 -22.12
C THR A 135 7.93 -39.21 -21.84
N ASP A 136 7.35 -39.85 -22.86
CA ASP A 136 6.07 -40.57 -22.74
C ASP A 136 6.12 -41.67 -21.66
N GLU A 137 7.26 -42.34 -21.50
CA GLU A 137 7.47 -43.34 -20.45
C GLU A 137 7.42 -42.73 -19.05
N GLN A 138 8.09 -41.59 -18.84
CA GLN A 138 8.05 -40.86 -17.57
C GLN A 138 6.64 -40.35 -17.24
N VAL A 139 5.92 -39.85 -18.25
CA VAL A 139 4.52 -39.42 -18.09
C VAL A 139 3.63 -40.60 -17.70
N GLN A 140 3.83 -41.76 -18.32
CA GLN A 140 3.09 -42.98 -17.98
C GLN A 140 3.39 -43.44 -16.54
N THR A 141 4.64 -43.34 -16.09
CA THR A 141 5.03 -43.61 -14.70
C THR A 141 4.33 -42.65 -13.74
N GLU A 142 4.40 -41.33 -13.98
CA GLU A 142 3.73 -40.33 -13.12
C GLU A 142 2.21 -40.53 -13.06
N LEU A 143 1.57 -40.86 -14.20
CA LEU A 143 0.14 -41.16 -14.24
C LEU A 143 -0.21 -42.38 -13.38
N SER A 144 0.59 -43.45 -13.49
CA SER A 144 0.39 -44.68 -12.72
C SER A 144 0.59 -44.45 -11.22
N GLU A 145 1.60 -43.67 -10.84
CA GLU A 145 1.84 -43.26 -9.46
C GLU A 145 0.71 -42.38 -8.91
N ALA A 146 0.19 -41.44 -9.71
CA ALA A 146 -0.92 -40.59 -9.31
C ALA A 146 -2.20 -41.41 -9.05
N ILE A 147 -2.52 -42.36 -9.94
CA ILE A 147 -3.66 -43.28 -9.77
C ILE A 147 -3.48 -44.12 -8.48
N THR A 148 -2.28 -44.67 -8.27
CA THR A 148 -1.98 -45.50 -7.09
C THR A 148 -2.11 -44.70 -5.80
N ARG A 149 -1.63 -43.45 -5.79
CA ARG A 149 -1.74 -42.55 -4.65
C ARG A 149 -3.20 -42.24 -4.30
N GLN A 150 -4.02 -41.92 -5.31
CA GLN A 150 -5.45 -41.67 -5.09
C GLN A 150 -6.19 -42.91 -4.58
N GLN A 151 -5.84 -44.10 -5.10
CA GLN A 151 -6.41 -45.35 -4.60
C GLN A 151 -6.07 -45.56 -3.12
N SER A 152 -4.83 -45.29 -2.70
CA SER A 152 -4.43 -45.37 -1.30
C SER A 152 -5.22 -44.41 -0.40
N TYR A 153 -5.59 -43.21 -0.88
CA TYR A 153 -6.43 -42.29 -0.12
C TYR A 153 -7.86 -42.82 0.03
N ILE A 154 -8.46 -43.33 -1.04
CA ILE A 154 -9.78 -43.96 -1.00
C ILE A 154 -9.79 -45.10 0.02
N ASP A 155 -8.80 -45.98 -0.03
CA ASP A 155 -8.70 -47.13 0.88
C ASP A 155 -8.54 -46.67 2.34
N THR A 156 -7.73 -45.63 2.58
CA THR A 156 -7.53 -45.05 3.91
C THR A 156 -8.81 -44.43 4.45
N TYR A 157 -9.53 -43.64 3.65
CA TYR A 157 -10.78 -43.01 4.07
C TYR A 157 -11.89 -44.04 4.28
N SER A 158 -11.96 -45.07 3.44
CA SER A 158 -12.88 -46.20 3.64
C SER A 158 -12.62 -46.90 4.97
N GLN A 159 -11.36 -47.15 5.34
CA GLN A 159 -11.02 -47.72 6.64
C GLN A 159 -11.43 -46.82 7.81
N LYS A 160 -11.22 -45.50 7.69
CA LYS A 160 -11.61 -44.53 8.72
C LYS A 160 -13.13 -44.45 8.90
N LEU A 161 -13.90 -44.52 7.81
CA LEU A 161 -15.36 -44.48 7.83
C LEU A 161 -16.00 -45.74 8.44
N ALA A 162 -15.31 -46.88 8.33
CA ALA A 162 -15.70 -48.15 8.93
C ALA A 162 -15.50 -48.22 10.46
N VAL A 163 -14.97 -47.17 11.09
CA VAL A 163 -14.84 -47.08 12.55
C VAL A 163 -16.13 -46.51 13.13
N ASP A 164 -16.88 -47.34 13.87
CA ASP A 164 -18.21 -47.02 14.40
C ASP A 164 -18.24 -45.89 15.45
N THR A 165 -17.08 -45.51 15.98
CA THR A 165 -16.93 -44.55 17.08
C THR A 165 -16.64 -43.12 16.63
N ILE A 166 -16.60 -42.84 15.32
CA ILE A 166 -16.34 -41.49 14.80
C ILE A 166 -17.57 -40.58 14.95
N SER A 167 -17.34 -39.29 15.22
CA SER A 167 -18.42 -38.30 15.26
C SER A 167 -19.02 -38.05 13.86
N GLU A 168 -20.26 -37.57 13.82
CA GLU A 168 -20.98 -37.29 12.57
C GLU A 168 -20.28 -36.22 11.71
N GLU A 169 -19.75 -35.15 12.33
CA GLU A 169 -18.94 -34.14 11.63
C GLU A 169 -17.68 -34.75 10.98
N THR A 170 -17.00 -35.65 11.70
CA THR A 170 -15.79 -36.31 11.20
C THR A 170 -16.13 -37.28 10.07
N ARG A 171 -17.25 -37.99 10.17
CA ARG A 171 -17.76 -38.88 9.13
C ARG A 171 -18.07 -38.11 7.85
N SER A 172 -18.83 -37.01 7.95
CA SER A 172 -19.15 -36.14 6.81
C SER A 172 -17.89 -35.59 6.11
N LEU A 173 -16.86 -35.22 6.89
CA LEU A 173 -15.58 -34.77 6.35
C LEU A 173 -14.87 -35.87 5.54
N TYR A 174 -14.80 -37.10 6.07
CA TYR A 174 -14.17 -38.22 5.38
C TYR A 174 -14.95 -38.70 4.16
N GLU A 175 -16.28 -38.66 4.19
CA GLU A 175 -17.12 -38.94 3.02
C GLU A 175 -16.80 -37.95 1.89
N LYS A 176 -16.71 -36.65 2.19
CA LYS A 176 -16.33 -35.62 1.22
C LYS A 176 -14.93 -35.84 0.65
N TYR A 177 -13.96 -36.19 1.49
CA TYR A 177 -12.60 -36.49 1.01
C TYR A 177 -12.56 -37.74 0.14
N MET A 178 -13.32 -38.77 0.48
CA MET A 178 -13.44 -39.99 -0.32
C MET A 178 -14.12 -39.73 -1.67
N GLU A 179 -15.19 -38.91 -1.69
CA GLU A 179 -15.88 -38.50 -2.92
C GLU A 179 -14.92 -37.76 -3.85
N ASN A 180 -14.21 -36.73 -3.34
CA ASN A 180 -13.21 -35.99 -4.11
C ASN A 180 -12.11 -36.91 -4.67
N ALA A 181 -11.56 -37.82 -3.86
CA ALA A 181 -10.53 -38.76 -4.32
C ALA A 181 -11.07 -39.74 -5.38
N THR A 182 -12.34 -40.13 -5.27
CA THR A 182 -13.02 -41.01 -6.24
C THR A 182 -13.30 -40.29 -7.57
N GLU A 183 -13.59 -39.00 -7.52
CA GLU A 183 -13.73 -38.18 -8.73
C GLU A 183 -12.36 -37.96 -9.40
N GLU A 184 -11.33 -37.58 -8.64
CA GLU A 184 -9.98 -37.39 -9.16
C GLU A 184 -9.39 -38.67 -9.76
N ILE A 185 -9.59 -39.84 -9.15
CA ILE A 185 -9.10 -41.11 -9.73
C ILE A 185 -9.83 -41.46 -11.03
N LYS A 186 -11.12 -41.09 -11.14
CA LYS A 186 -11.92 -41.32 -12.36
C LYS A 186 -11.41 -40.45 -13.49
N GLU A 187 -11.09 -39.18 -13.22
CA GLU A 187 -10.44 -38.29 -14.19
C GLU A 187 -9.06 -38.82 -14.58
N LEU A 188 -8.23 -39.23 -13.61
CA LEU A 188 -6.90 -39.77 -13.88
C LEU A 188 -6.93 -41.00 -14.78
N LYS A 189 -7.85 -41.94 -14.51
CA LYS A 189 -8.04 -43.14 -15.33
C LYS A 189 -8.58 -42.85 -16.73
N ALA A 190 -9.16 -41.66 -16.96
CA ALA A 190 -9.64 -41.24 -18.28
C ALA A 190 -8.54 -40.64 -19.16
N TYR A 191 -7.40 -40.22 -18.57
CA TYR A 191 -6.29 -39.70 -19.36
C TYR A 191 -5.51 -40.82 -20.07
N ASN A 192 -5.06 -40.51 -21.29
CA ASN A 192 -3.95 -41.19 -21.94
C ASN A 192 -2.65 -40.38 -21.74
N VAL A 193 -1.49 -40.91 -22.16
CA VAL A 193 -0.19 -40.25 -21.99
C VAL A 193 -0.17 -38.83 -22.54
N GLU A 194 -0.67 -38.63 -23.76
CA GLU A 194 -0.67 -37.32 -24.43
C GLU A 194 -1.53 -36.30 -23.68
N THR A 195 -2.76 -36.68 -23.32
CA THR A 195 -3.70 -35.82 -22.60
C THR A 195 -3.25 -35.54 -21.17
N TYR A 196 -2.61 -36.51 -20.49
CA TYR A 196 -2.04 -36.29 -19.17
C TYR A 196 -0.83 -35.37 -19.21
N LYS A 197 0.06 -35.53 -20.20
CA LYS A 197 1.19 -34.61 -20.42
C LYS A 197 0.70 -33.19 -20.62
N LYS A 198 -0.34 -33.00 -21.45
CA LYS A 198 -0.98 -31.70 -21.64
C LYS A 198 -1.54 -31.15 -20.33
N HIS A 199 -2.24 -31.95 -19.54
CA HIS A 199 -2.74 -31.54 -18.22
C HIS A 199 -1.61 -31.06 -17.29
N LEU A 200 -0.48 -31.76 -17.25
CA LEU A 200 0.68 -31.37 -16.43
C LEU A 200 1.29 -30.03 -16.88
N VAL A 201 1.41 -29.82 -18.20
CA VAL A 201 1.91 -28.57 -18.77
C VAL A 201 0.93 -27.42 -18.51
N ASP A 202 -0.35 -27.60 -18.79
CA ASP A 202 -1.39 -26.59 -18.58
C ASP A 202 -1.46 -26.16 -17.10
N ARG A 203 -1.30 -27.12 -16.16
CA ARG A 203 -1.26 -26.84 -14.73
C ARG A 203 -0.03 -26.02 -14.32
N ALA A 204 1.14 -26.34 -14.89
CA ALA A 204 2.36 -25.59 -14.66
C ALA A 204 2.26 -24.16 -15.26
N ASP A 205 1.73 -24.04 -16.47
CA ASP A 205 1.51 -22.76 -17.15
C ASP A 205 0.52 -21.87 -16.40
N ALA A 206 -0.55 -22.45 -15.83
CA ALA A 206 -1.47 -21.73 -14.96
C ALA A 206 -0.76 -21.16 -13.72
N GLY A 207 0.20 -21.90 -13.15
CA GLY A 207 1.08 -21.43 -12.08
C GLY A 207 1.87 -20.19 -12.48
N VAL A 208 2.56 -20.23 -13.63
CA VAL A 208 3.30 -19.08 -14.19
C VAL A 208 2.38 -17.87 -14.38
N TRP A 209 1.22 -18.09 -14.98
CA TRP A 209 0.25 -17.02 -15.25
C TRP A 209 -0.28 -16.37 -13.99
N ARG A 210 -0.54 -17.15 -12.95
CA ARG A 210 -0.95 -16.64 -11.63
C ARG A 210 0.12 -15.70 -11.07
N GLU A 211 1.38 -16.12 -11.05
CA GLU A 211 2.47 -15.29 -10.51
C GLU A 211 2.67 -14.01 -11.35
N ARG A 212 2.59 -14.10 -12.68
CA ARG A 212 2.63 -12.90 -13.56
C ARG A 212 1.49 -11.94 -13.27
N TRP A 213 0.28 -12.46 -13.05
CA TRP A 213 -0.88 -11.63 -12.76
C TRP A 213 -0.74 -10.91 -11.42
N GLU A 214 -0.24 -11.60 -10.39
CA GLU A 214 0.09 -10.98 -9.09
C GLU A 214 1.11 -9.85 -9.25
N ALA A 215 2.13 -10.05 -10.12
CA ALA A 215 3.10 -9.00 -10.43
C ALA A 215 2.44 -7.79 -11.13
N ILE A 216 1.67 -8.03 -12.19
CA ILE A 216 0.94 -6.99 -12.94
C ILE A 216 0.01 -6.21 -12.01
N TRP A 217 -0.71 -6.92 -11.14
CA TRP A 217 -1.59 -6.33 -10.13
C TRP A 217 -0.83 -5.32 -9.26
N CYS A 218 0.36 -5.66 -8.76
CA CYS A 218 1.17 -4.74 -7.96
C CYS A 218 1.48 -3.43 -8.71
N PHE A 219 1.88 -3.50 -9.97
CA PHE A 219 2.22 -2.30 -10.75
C PHE A 219 1.00 -1.47 -11.14
N ILE A 220 -0.13 -2.11 -11.46
CA ILE A 220 -1.40 -1.41 -11.69
C ILE A 220 -1.77 -0.60 -10.44
N TRP A 221 -1.71 -1.21 -9.26
CA TRP A 221 -2.04 -0.50 -8.01
C TRP A 221 -1.06 0.61 -7.67
N ILE A 222 0.22 0.49 -8.02
CA ILE A 222 1.17 1.61 -7.87
C ILE A 222 0.72 2.81 -8.71
N VAL A 223 0.39 2.59 -9.98
CA VAL A 223 -0.06 3.67 -10.86
C VAL A 223 -1.35 4.29 -10.34
N LEU A 224 -2.35 3.46 -10.01
CA LEU A 224 -3.62 3.93 -9.46
C LEU A 224 -3.44 4.69 -8.14
N TYR A 225 -2.57 4.20 -7.25
CA TYR A 225 -2.27 4.82 -5.97
C TYR A 225 -1.66 6.20 -6.12
N ILE A 226 -0.67 6.31 -7.02
CA ILE A 226 -0.03 7.58 -7.37
C ILE A 226 -1.12 8.57 -7.79
N PHE A 227 -1.95 8.23 -8.77
CA PHE A 227 -3.04 9.10 -9.22
C PHE A 227 -4.08 9.41 -8.14
N ALA A 228 -4.45 8.42 -7.32
CA ALA A 228 -5.40 8.60 -6.24
C ALA A 228 -4.92 9.60 -5.18
N CYS A 229 -3.61 9.61 -4.89
CA CYS A 229 -2.95 10.47 -3.93
C CYS A 229 -2.51 11.82 -4.54
N ARG A 230 -3.38 12.43 -5.35
CA ARG A 230 -3.18 13.76 -5.92
C ARG A 230 -4.30 14.74 -5.52
N PRO A 231 -4.50 15.04 -4.22
CA PRO A 231 -5.49 16.01 -3.74
C PRO A 231 -5.18 17.44 -4.20
N ARG A 232 -6.20 18.30 -4.25
CA ARG A 232 -6.01 19.77 -4.33
C ARG A 232 -5.50 20.33 -3.01
N GLY A 233 -4.73 21.42 -3.03
CA GLY A 233 -4.11 22.01 -1.84
C GLY A 233 -5.09 22.32 -0.70
N TYR A 234 -6.29 22.85 -1.00
CA TYR A 234 -7.32 23.09 0.02
C TYR A 234 -7.83 21.81 0.73
N MET A 235 -7.68 20.64 0.09
CA MET A 235 -8.04 19.36 0.72
C MET A 235 -6.95 18.85 1.65
N ILE A 236 -5.70 19.25 1.42
CA ILE A 236 -4.54 18.91 2.26
C ILE A 236 -4.65 19.68 3.57
N THR A 237 -4.95 20.97 3.49
CA THR A 237 -5.11 21.85 4.66
C THR A 237 -6.27 21.39 5.54
N LYS A 238 -7.42 21.08 4.94
CA LYS A 238 -8.57 20.47 5.64
C LYS A 238 -8.21 19.19 6.40
N ARG A 239 -7.30 18.38 5.85
CA ARG A 239 -7.02 17.01 6.33
C ARG A 239 -5.69 16.84 7.05
N ARG A 240 -4.90 17.90 7.21
CA ARG A 240 -3.66 17.88 8.01
C ARG A 240 -3.90 17.34 9.44
N ARG A 241 -5.12 17.49 9.97
CA ARG A 241 -5.56 16.90 11.26
C ARG A 241 -5.98 15.43 11.18
N GLU A 242 -6.43 14.93 10.02
CA GLU A 242 -6.94 13.56 9.78
C GLU A 242 -5.84 12.55 9.33
N ASP A 243 -4.70 13.02 8.83
CA ASP A 243 -3.53 12.20 8.44
C ASP A 243 -2.90 11.37 9.60
N LYS A 244 -3.48 11.49 10.80
CA LYS A 244 -3.22 10.63 11.96
C LYS A 244 -3.48 9.15 11.68
N MET A 245 -4.37 8.79 10.74
CA MET A 245 -4.67 7.38 10.45
C MET A 245 -3.52 6.67 9.68
N ALA A 246 -3.00 7.27 8.61
CA ALA A 246 -1.85 6.72 7.88
C ALA A 246 -0.59 6.72 8.75
N THR A 247 -0.43 7.76 9.57
CA THR A 247 0.63 7.86 10.59
C THR A 247 0.48 6.78 11.68
N GLY A 248 -0.74 6.50 12.13
CA GLY A 248 -1.05 5.48 13.13
C GLY A 248 -0.79 4.06 12.62
N LEU A 249 -1.26 3.74 11.41
CA LEU A 249 -1.01 2.43 10.80
C LEU A 249 0.48 2.21 10.53
N LYS A 250 1.20 3.25 10.05
CA LYS A 250 2.66 3.23 9.92
C LYS A 250 3.32 2.92 11.28
N LYS A 251 2.92 3.60 12.35
CA LYS A 251 3.47 3.37 13.69
C LYS A 251 3.25 1.95 14.19
N ILE A 252 2.05 1.40 14.00
CA ILE A 252 1.74 0.02 14.42
C ILE A 252 2.58 -0.97 13.60
N LEU A 253 2.56 -0.86 12.27
CA LEU A 253 3.23 -1.80 11.37
C LEU A 253 4.75 -1.79 11.57
N PHE A 254 5.37 -0.62 11.56
CA PHE A 254 6.81 -0.49 11.79
C PHE A 254 7.18 -0.72 13.26
N GLY A 255 6.24 -0.55 14.20
CA GLY A 255 6.42 -0.92 15.60
C GLY A 255 6.55 -2.44 15.79
N ILE A 256 5.67 -3.21 15.16
CA ILE A 256 5.73 -4.69 15.17
C ILE A 256 7.00 -5.18 14.47
N ALA A 257 7.30 -4.66 13.28
CA ALA A 257 8.52 -5.01 12.56
C ALA A 257 9.79 -4.64 13.36
N GLY A 258 9.80 -3.46 13.99
CA GLY A 258 10.88 -3.01 14.85
C GLY A 258 11.05 -3.89 16.09
N ALA A 259 9.96 -4.37 16.70
CA ALA A 259 10.03 -5.30 17.82
C ALA A 259 10.65 -6.65 17.42
N LEU A 260 10.31 -7.19 16.25
CA LEU A 260 10.90 -8.44 15.72
C LEU A 260 12.40 -8.29 15.44
N VAL A 261 12.80 -7.17 14.82
CA VAL A 261 14.22 -6.85 14.58
C VAL A 261 14.97 -6.64 15.91
N GLY A 262 14.34 -5.98 16.89
CA GLY A 262 14.88 -5.80 18.23
C GLY A 262 15.08 -7.14 18.96
N ALA A 263 14.10 -8.05 18.86
CA ALA A 263 14.21 -9.40 19.40
C ALA A 263 15.35 -10.18 18.75
N ALA A 264 15.54 -10.07 17.43
CA ALA A 264 16.68 -10.67 16.74
C ALA A 264 18.02 -10.10 17.25
N GLY A 265 18.10 -8.78 17.47
CA GLY A 265 19.29 -8.14 18.04
C GLY A 265 19.64 -8.60 19.46
N ALA A 266 18.62 -8.92 20.27
CA ALA A 266 18.77 -9.34 21.66
C ALA A 266 19.18 -10.82 21.84
N LEU A 267 19.13 -11.64 20.77
CA LEU A 267 19.61 -13.03 20.85
C LEU A 267 21.14 -13.04 20.90
N TYR A 268 21.73 -13.64 21.93
CA TYR A 268 23.19 -13.79 22.06
C TYR A 268 23.59 -15.24 21.85
N VAL A 269 24.74 -15.46 21.19
CA VAL A 269 25.32 -16.79 21.04
C VAL A 269 25.86 -17.22 22.40
N THR A 270 25.31 -18.29 22.93
CA THR A 270 25.82 -18.96 24.12
C THR A 270 26.90 -19.96 23.74
N THR A 271 28.04 -19.88 24.42
CA THR A 271 29.09 -20.90 24.35
C THR A 271 29.08 -21.67 25.66
N THR A 272 28.80 -22.96 25.59
CA THR A 272 28.89 -23.87 26.73
C THR A 272 30.27 -24.51 26.74
N ILE A 273 31.02 -24.30 27.83
CA ILE A 273 32.32 -24.94 28.04
C ILE A 273 32.12 -26.06 29.06
N THR A 274 32.03 -27.29 28.59
CA THR A 274 31.95 -28.47 29.46
C THR A 274 33.36 -28.91 29.83
N LYS A 275 33.67 -28.88 31.13
CA LYS A 275 34.92 -29.42 31.69
C LYS A 275 34.67 -30.84 32.18
N TRP A 276 35.46 -31.77 31.68
CA TRP A 276 35.40 -33.18 32.05
C TRP A 276 36.35 -33.47 33.23
N SER A 277 36.12 -34.60 33.90
CA SER A 277 36.91 -35.03 35.07
C SER A 277 38.38 -35.32 34.73
N ASP A 278 38.70 -35.54 33.46
CA ASP A 278 40.06 -35.72 32.92
C ASP A 278 40.79 -34.39 32.64
N GLY A 279 40.14 -33.25 32.91
CA GLY A 279 40.68 -31.91 32.66
C GLY A 279 40.49 -31.40 31.23
N SER A 280 39.94 -32.23 30.33
CA SER A 280 39.60 -31.82 28.97
C SER A 280 38.42 -30.85 28.96
N LYS A 281 38.39 -29.99 27.93
CA LYS A 281 37.32 -29.01 27.71
C LYS A 281 36.69 -29.28 26.34
N THR A 282 35.40 -29.52 26.30
CA THR A 282 34.63 -29.46 25.05
C THR A 282 33.90 -28.13 24.99
N ARG A 283 33.99 -27.47 23.84
CA ARG A 283 33.30 -26.21 23.56
C ARG A 283 32.16 -26.53 22.59
N ASP A 284 30.94 -26.29 23.04
CA ASP A 284 29.74 -26.40 22.21
C ASP A 284 29.10 -25.01 22.13
N ASP A 285 28.62 -24.62 20.95
CA ASP A 285 27.94 -23.33 20.79
C ASP A 285 26.63 -23.46 20.02
N ASP A 286 25.66 -22.64 20.41
CA ASP A 286 24.34 -22.62 19.77
C ASP A 286 24.32 -21.67 18.56
N SER A 287 25.50 -21.34 18.01
CA SER A 287 25.67 -20.23 17.08
C SER A 287 24.78 -20.37 15.83
N MET A 288 24.75 -21.55 15.24
CA MET A 288 23.94 -21.84 14.04
C MET A 288 22.45 -21.62 14.29
N ILE A 289 21.93 -22.13 15.40
CA ILE A 289 20.51 -22.03 15.77
C ILE A 289 20.14 -20.56 16.06
N ILE A 290 21.00 -19.85 16.80
CA ILE A 290 20.80 -18.44 17.11
C ILE A 290 20.83 -17.59 15.84
N TYR A 291 21.80 -17.79 14.94
CA TYR A 291 21.83 -17.05 13.67
C TYR A 291 20.61 -17.37 12.80
N ALA A 292 20.19 -18.63 12.71
CA ALA A 292 18.97 -19.01 11.98
C ALA A 292 17.73 -18.30 12.53
N MET A 293 17.57 -18.24 13.86
CA MET A 293 16.48 -17.48 14.49
C MET A 293 16.57 -15.98 14.22
N LYS A 294 17.77 -15.38 14.26
CA LYS A 294 17.97 -13.95 13.94
C LYS A 294 17.52 -13.62 12.53
N PHE A 295 17.99 -14.38 11.55
CA PHE A 295 17.61 -14.19 10.16
C PHE A 295 16.12 -14.46 9.94
N GLY A 296 15.57 -15.49 10.59
CA GLY A 296 14.14 -15.80 10.54
C GLY A 296 13.25 -14.66 11.04
N LEU A 297 13.59 -14.05 12.19
CA LEU A 297 12.85 -12.92 12.76
C LEU A 297 12.91 -11.68 11.87
N ILE A 298 14.08 -11.37 11.29
CA ILE A 298 14.24 -10.24 10.37
C ILE A 298 13.45 -10.49 9.08
N ALA A 299 13.55 -11.70 8.51
CA ALA A 299 12.82 -12.07 7.31
C ALA A 299 11.29 -11.97 7.53
N LEU A 300 10.81 -12.47 8.68
CA LEU A 300 9.40 -12.36 9.06
C LEU A 300 8.95 -10.89 9.16
N ALA A 301 9.76 -10.03 9.78
CA ALA A 301 9.47 -8.60 9.88
C ALA A 301 9.31 -7.96 8.50
N VAL A 302 10.22 -8.28 7.57
CA VAL A 302 10.16 -7.79 6.18
C VAL A 302 8.91 -8.29 5.46
N ILE A 303 8.59 -9.60 5.56
CA ILE A 303 7.41 -10.20 4.93
C ILE A 303 6.13 -9.52 5.42
N ILE A 304 5.99 -9.28 6.73
CA ILE A 304 4.82 -8.60 7.31
C ILE A 304 4.66 -7.20 6.71
N VAL A 305 5.75 -6.43 6.61
CA VAL A 305 5.70 -5.06 6.06
C VAL A 305 5.33 -5.08 4.57
N LEU A 306 5.92 -5.98 3.79
CA LEU A 306 5.63 -6.12 2.36
C LEU A 306 4.16 -6.51 2.11
N TRP A 307 3.63 -7.48 2.86
CA TRP A 307 2.24 -7.91 2.76
C TRP A 307 1.26 -6.82 3.18
N ALA A 308 1.53 -6.15 4.30
CA ALA A 308 0.68 -5.05 4.74
C ALA A 308 0.66 -3.91 3.72
N ALA A 309 1.79 -3.58 3.07
CA ALA A 309 1.83 -2.57 2.03
C ALA A 309 0.87 -2.90 0.86
N ARG A 310 0.70 -4.17 0.49
CA ARG A 310 -0.27 -4.60 -0.54
C ARG A 310 -1.72 -4.33 -0.14
N ILE A 311 -2.06 -4.43 1.14
CA ILE A 311 -3.41 -4.11 1.62
C ILE A 311 -3.58 -2.59 1.70
N VAL A 312 -2.58 -1.91 2.26
CA VAL A 312 -2.60 -0.46 2.44
C VAL A 312 -2.72 0.27 1.11
N ILE A 313 -2.01 -0.17 0.06
CA ILE A 313 -2.08 0.48 -1.24
C ILE A 313 -3.50 0.45 -1.81
N VAL A 314 -4.23 -0.65 -1.67
CA VAL A 314 -5.62 -0.78 -2.14
C VAL A 314 -6.53 0.18 -1.37
N ILE A 315 -6.48 0.14 -0.03
CA ILE A 315 -7.32 0.98 0.82
C ILE A 315 -7.02 2.46 0.57
N ALA A 316 -5.74 2.84 0.55
CA ALA A 316 -5.32 4.23 0.35
C ALA A 316 -5.70 4.74 -1.05
N THR A 317 -5.61 3.88 -2.07
CA THR A 317 -6.05 4.21 -3.44
C THR A 317 -7.56 4.43 -3.48
N LEU A 318 -8.36 3.51 -2.94
CA LEU A 318 -9.83 3.64 -2.94
C LEU A 318 -10.28 4.87 -2.16
N LEU A 319 -9.72 5.10 -0.97
CA LEU A 319 -10.00 6.30 -0.19
C LEU A 319 -9.55 7.55 -0.94
N GLY A 320 -8.36 7.57 -1.53
CA GLY A 320 -7.85 8.71 -2.30
C GLY A 320 -8.76 9.04 -3.48
N LEU A 321 -9.17 8.03 -4.24
CA LEU A 321 -10.11 8.15 -5.35
C LEU A 321 -11.45 8.73 -4.89
N LEU A 322 -12.08 8.16 -3.87
CA LEU A 322 -13.36 8.66 -3.33
C LEU A 322 -13.28 10.09 -2.80
N ARG A 323 -12.11 10.48 -2.27
CA ARG A 323 -11.94 11.71 -1.49
C ARG A 323 -11.37 12.88 -2.26
N ASN A 324 -10.59 12.64 -3.31
CA ASN A 324 -9.82 13.66 -4.03
C ASN A 324 -10.41 14.00 -5.41
N TYR A 325 -11.45 13.26 -5.82
CA TYR A 325 -12.10 13.41 -7.11
C TYR A 325 -13.60 13.59 -6.91
N ASP A 326 -14.18 14.55 -7.64
CA ASP A 326 -15.62 14.75 -7.67
C ASP A 326 -16.23 13.82 -8.72
N TRP A 327 -16.70 12.67 -8.26
CA TRP A 327 -17.33 11.64 -9.10
C TRP A 327 -18.63 12.13 -9.76
N LYS A 328 -19.33 13.10 -9.16
CA LYS A 328 -20.53 13.69 -9.77
C LYS A 328 -20.17 14.60 -10.93
N GLN A 329 -19.05 15.33 -10.83
CA GLN A 329 -18.52 16.12 -11.93
C GLN A 329 -17.95 15.23 -13.04
N LEU A 330 -17.24 14.15 -12.69
CA LEU A 330 -16.75 13.14 -13.65
C LEU A 330 -17.90 12.55 -14.48
N ALA A 331 -19.01 12.19 -13.84
CA ALA A 331 -20.16 11.61 -14.53
C ALA A 331 -20.84 12.58 -15.51
N LYS A 332 -20.68 13.90 -15.29
CA LYS A 332 -21.27 14.95 -16.13
C LYS A 332 -20.34 15.40 -17.25
N ASP A 333 -19.05 15.55 -16.98
CA ASP A 333 -18.06 15.96 -17.97
C ASP A 333 -16.70 15.26 -17.74
N PRO A 334 -16.51 14.08 -18.37
CA PRO A 334 -15.26 13.33 -18.25
C PRO A 334 -14.08 14.04 -18.94
N LYS A 335 -14.32 14.92 -19.92
CA LYS A 335 -13.25 15.68 -20.60
C LYS A 335 -12.70 16.78 -19.71
N ALA A 336 -13.57 17.46 -18.96
CA ALA A 336 -13.14 18.43 -17.95
C ALA A 336 -12.20 17.78 -16.92
N MET A 337 -12.51 16.57 -16.43
CA MET A 337 -11.64 15.88 -15.48
C MET A 337 -10.28 15.47 -16.08
N LEU A 338 -10.25 15.02 -17.34
CA LEU A 338 -9.01 14.68 -18.04
C LEU A 338 -8.08 15.89 -18.23
N ASN A 339 -8.65 17.09 -18.42
CA ASN A 339 -7.87 18.32 -18.43
C ASN A 339 -7.43 18.74 -17.03
N ASP A 340 -8.26 18.51 -16.01
CA ASP A 340 -7.95 18.71 -14.58
C ASP A 340 -6.87 17.74 -14.03
N LEU A 341 -6.60 16.65 -14.77
CA LEU A 341 -5.58 15.65 -14.46
C LEU A 341 -4.21 15.95 -15.08
N LYS A 342 -4.14 16.84 -16.08
CA LYS A 342 -2.87 17.37 -16.61
C LYS A 342 -2.29 18.29 -15.54
#